data_AF-A0A6C1QRL9-F1
#
_entry.id   AF-A0A6C1QRL9-F1
#
_cell.length_a   1.000
_cell.length_b   1.000
_cell.length_c   1.000
_cell.angle_alpha   90.00
_cell.angle_beta   90.00
_cell.angle_gamma   90.00
#
_symmetry.space_group_name_H-M   'P 1'
#
loop_
_entity.id
_entity.type
_entity.pdbx_description
1 polymer ?
#
loop_
_entity_poly.entity_id
_entity_poly.type
_entity_poly.pdbx_seq_one_letter_code
_entity_poly.pdbx_strand_id
1 'polypeptide(L)' 'MNESMRLLLKKKYGLVHVPNQHKCAAWVDDVQQRIRSGEPAEAAGAAAARALFPYEYKPRAQYGGPSIDQIISAAASPG' A
#
# COMPACT_ATOMS: atom_id res chain seq x y z
N MET A 1 -2.17 3.84 -13.56
CA MET A 1 -2.39 3.59 -12.11
C MET A 1 -2.46 4.93 -11.41
N ASN A 2 -3.47 5.10 -10.55
CA ASN A 2 -3.99 6.43 -10.19
C ASN A 2 -3.16 7.15 -9.10
N GLU A 3 -3.06 8.48 -9.19
CA GLU A 3 -2.33 9.31 -8.22
C GLU A 3 -2.92 9.20 -6.80
N SER A 4 -4.25 9.09 -6.73
CA SER A 4 -5.01 8.87 -5.49
C SER A 4 -4.50 7.69 -4.68
N MET A 5 -4.20 6.56 -5.32
CA MET A 5 -3.69 5.37 -4.63
C MET A 5 -2.33 5.63 -3.97
N ARG A 6 -1.44 6.35 -4.66
CA ARG A 6 -0.09 6.66 -4.15
C ARG A 6 -0.16 7.54 -2.90
N LEU A 7 -1.11 8.49 -2.88
CA LEU A 7 -1.37 9.35 -1.73
C LEU A 7 -2.00 8.56 -0.57
N LEU A 8 -2.91 7.64 -0.85
CA LEU A 8 -3.53 6.76 0.16
C LEU A 8 -2.49 5.83 0.80
N LEU A 9 -1.56 5.26 0.02
CA LEU A 9 -0.43 4.48 0.54
C LEU A 9 0.47 5.33 1.44
N LYS A 10 0.81 6.54 1.00
CA LYS A 10 1.59 7.48 1.80
C LYS A 10 0.89 7.75 3.14
N LYS A 11 -0.41 7.99 3.13
CA LYS A 11 -1.21 8.23 4.35
C LYS A 11 -1.27 7.01 5.26
N LYS A 12 -1.59 5.83 4.71
CA LYS A 12 -1.73 4.57 5.47
C LYS A 12 -0.44 4.17 6.20
N TYR A 13 0.70 4.32 5.54
CA TYR A 13 1.99 3.86 6.05
C TYR A 13 2.91 4.98 6.53
N GLY A 14 2.44 6.23 6.54
CA GLY A 14 3.26 7.38 6.92
C GLY A 14 4.53 7.52 6.10
N LEU A 15 4.46 7.22 4.79
CA LEU A 15 5.64 7.21 3.94
C LEU A 15 6.24 8.61 3.82
N VAL A 16 7.57 8.71 3.96
CA VAL A 16 8.27 10.01 3.87
C VAL A 16 8.07 10.66 2.49
N HIS A 17 8.09 9.84 1.43
CA HIS A 17 7.84 10.26 0.06
C HIS A 17 6.66 9.50 -0.55
N VAL A 18 6.05 10.08 -1.59
CA VAL A 18 5.04 9.38 -2.38
C VAL A 18 5.77 8.31 -3.21
N PRO A 19 5.46 7.02 -3.02
CA PRO A 19 6.11 5.97 -3.79
C PRO A 19 5.85 6.11 -5.29
N ASN A 20 6.81 5.65 -6.09
CA ASN A 20 6.67 5.68 -7.55
C ASN A 20 5.61 4.67 -8.03
N GLN A 21 5.14 4.85 -9.25
CA GLN A 21 4.06 4.04 -9.80
C GLN A 21 4.43 2.54 -9.84
N HIS A 22 5.66 2.19 -10.20
CA HIS A 22 6.10 0.79 -10.28
C HIS A 22 6.05 0.08 -8.93
N LYS A 23 6.55 0.72 -7.86
CA LYS A 23 6.51 0.16 -6.51
C LYS A 23 5.08 0.03 -6.00
N CYS A 24 4.21 0.99 -6.30
CA CYS A 24 2.81 0.89 -5.94
C CYS A 24 2.12 -0.28 -6.65
N ALA A 25 2.45 -0.55 -7.93
CA ALA A 25 1.84 -1.65 -8.68
C ALA A 25 2.29 -2.99 -8.08
N ALA A 26 3.59 -3.14 -7.84
CA ALA A 26 4.15 -4.28 -7.14
C ALA A 26 3.52 -4.51 -5.76
N TRP A 27 3.17 -3.42 -5.05
CA TRP A 27 2.47 -3.52 -3.77
C TRP A 27 1.06 -4.08 -3.92
N VAL A 28 0.29 -3.68 -4.95
CA VAL A 28 -1.05 -4.24 -5.20
C VAL A 28 -0.95 -5.73 -5.51
N ASP A 29 -0.05 -6.11 -6.42
CA ASP A 29 0.14 -7.50 -6.81
C ASP A 29 0.52 -8.39 -5.61
N ASP A 30 1.52 -7.96 -4.81
CA ASP A 30 1.98 -8.70 -3.63
C ASP A 30 0.87 -8.84 -2.57
N VAL A 31 0.14 -7.76 -2.29
CA VAL A 31 -0.98 -7.78 -1.33
C VAL A 31 -2.11 -8.70 -1.81
N GLN A 32 -2.50 -8.61 -3.08
CA GLN A 32 -3.54 -9.48 -3.63
C GLN A 32 -3.11 -10.94 -3.63
N GLN A 33 -1.83 -11.24 -3.86
CA GLN A 33 -1.32 -12.61 -3.76
C GLN A 33 -1.39 -13.13 -2.33
N ARG A 34 -0.97 -12.34 -1.34
CA ARG A 34 -1.03 -12.70 0.08
C ARG A 34 -2.45 -12.91 0.59
N ILE A 35 -3.37 -12.03 0.22
CA ILE A 35 -4.80 -12.17 0.56
C ILE A 35 -5.36 -13.46 -0.04
N ARG A 36 -5.02 -13.78 -1.31
CA ARG A 36 -5.40 -15.05 -1.95
C ARG A 36 -4.83 -16.27 -1.23
N SER A 37 -3.65 -16.14 -0.62
CA SER A 37 -3.04 -17.19 0.22
C SER A 37 -3.63 -17.28 1.64
N GLY A 38 -4.60 -16.43 1.99
CA GLY A 38 -5.29 -16.45 3.28
C GLY A 38 -4.72 -15.50 4.33
N GLU A 39 -3.76 -14.62 3.99
CA GLU A 39 -3.31 -13.58 4.93
C GLU A 39 -4.40 -12.50 5.11
N PRO A 40 -4.62 -12.02 6.35
CA PRO A 40 -5.48 -10.86 6.58
C PRO A 40 -4.98 -9.63 5.81
N ALA A 41 -5.89 -8.88 5.19
CA ALA A 41 -5.55 -7.77 4.30
C ALA A 41 -4.58 -6.75 4.93
N GLU A 42 -4.81 -6.36 6.19
CA GLU A 42 -3.94 -5.42 6.91
C GLU A 42 -2.53 -5.98 7.15
N ALA A 43 -2.42 -7.27 7.47
CA ALA A 43 -1.13 -7.94 7.63
C ALA A 43 -0.38 -8.03 6.30
N ALA A 44 -1.09 -8.41 5.23
CA ALA A 44 -0.55 -8.46 3.87
C ALA A 44 -0.04 -7.09 3.41
N GLY A 45 -0.85 -6.04 3.61
CA GLY A 45 -0.49 -4.67 3.27
C GLY A 45 0.76 -4.18 4.01
N ALA A 46 0.85 -4.45 5.31
CA ALA A 46 2.01 -4.09 6.12
C ALA A 46 3.28 -4.85 5.70
N ALA A 47 3.17 -6.15 5.41
CA ALA A 47 4.28 -6.97 4.93
C ALA A 47 4.80 -6.46 3.58
N ALA A 48 3.91 -6.24 2.62
CA ALA A 48 4.24 -5.69 1.30
C ALA A 48 4.86 -4.29 1.41
N ALA A 49 4.31 -3.42 2.26
CA ALA A 49 4.82 -2.07 2.44
C ALA A 49 6.24 -2.05 3.03
N ARG A 50 6.52 -2.93 4.00
CA ARG A 50 7.86 -3.09 4.57
C ARG A 50 8.88 -3.60 3.54
N ALA A 51 8.47 -4.51 2.66
CA ALA A 51 9.34 -5.07 1.64
C ALA A 51 9.63 -4.08 0.50
N LEU A 52 8.61 -3.34 0.04
CA LEU A 52 8.69 -2.51 -1.18
C LEU A 52 9.03 -1.04 -0.93
N PHE A 53 8.80 -0.55 0.30
CA PHE A 53 9.08 0.83 0.70
C PHE A 53 10.08 0.90 1.88
N PRO A 54 11.22 0.20 1.85
CA PRO A 54 12.10 0.09 3.01
C PRO A 54 12.71 1.44 3.44
N TYR A 55 12.85 2.39 2.52
CA TYR A 55 13.38 3.72 2.81
C TYR A 55 12.30 4.71 3.26
N GLU A 56 11.09 4.53 2.73
CA GLU A 56 9.98 5.44 2.95
C GLU A 56 9.16 5.03 4.20
N TYR A 57 9.14 3.75 4.56
CA TYR A 57 8.39 3.19 5.68
C TYR A 57 9.06 3.49 7.02
N LYS A 58 8.38 4.25 7.89
CA LYS A 58 8.85 4.53 9.25
C LYS A 58 8.10 3.65 10.28
N PRO A 59 8.78 2.76 11.03
CA PRO A 59 8.14 1.82 11.96
C PRO A 59 7.28 2.46 13.06
N ARG A 60 7.52 3.76 13.35
CA ARG A 60 6.85 4.54 14.40
C ARG A 60 5.73 5.44 13.88
N ALA A 61 5.40 5.42 12.60
CA ALA A 61 4.24 6.16 12.10
C ALA A 61 2.97 5.55 12.69
N GLN A 62 2.11 6.37 13.32
CA GLN A 62 0.81 5.89 13.79
C GLN A 62 -0.01 5.41 12.58
N TYR A 63 -0.25 4.10 12.51
CA TYR A 63 -0.97 3.47 11.42
C TYR A 63 -2.48 3.72 11.60
N GLY A 64 -2.97 4.79 10.98
CA GLY A 64 -4.38 5.11 10.86
C GLY A 64 -4.65 5.67 9.47
N GLY A 65 -5.76 5.29 8.85
CA GLY A 65 -6.03 5.70 7.48
C GLY A 65 -6.97 4.75 6.73
N PRO A 66 -6.96 4.80 5.38
CA PRO A 66 -7.86 4.00 4.55
C PRO A 66 -7.65 2.49 4.74
N SER A 67 -8.70 1.69 4.50
CA SER A 67 -8.54 0.24 4.47
C SER A 67 -7.73 -0.20 3.25
N ILE A 68 -7.15 -1.40 3.32
CA ILE A 68 -6.44 -2.00 2.18
C ILE A 68 -7.35 -2.10 0.94
N ASP A 69 -8.62 -2.49 1.13
CA ASP A 69 -9.62 -2.50 0.05
C ASP A 69 -9.85 -1.14 -0.60
N GLN A 70 -9.86 -0.05 0.18
CA GLN A 70 -9.97 1.31 -0.37
C GLN A 70 -8.76 1.67 -1.22
N ILE A 71 -7.56 1.27 -0.79
CA ILE A 71 -6.31 1.52 -1.53
C ILE A 71 -6.31 0.73 -2.84
N ILE A 72 -6.67 -0.55 -2.81
CA ILE A 72 -6.74 -1.41 -4.00
C ILE A 72 -7.82 -0.91 -4.96
N SER A 73 -9.00 -0.52 -4.46
CA SER A 73 -10.07 0.04 -5.29
C SER A 73 -9.63 1.32 -6.00
N ALA A 74 -8.89 2.19 -5.33
CA ALA A 74 -8.32 3.40 -5.94
C ALA A 74 -7.24 3.11 -7.01
N ALA A 75 -6.63 1.93 -6.99
CA ALA A 75 -5.69 1.51 -8.04
C ALA A 75 -6.42 1.14 -9.35
N ALA A 76 -7.66 0.64 -9.25
CA ALA A 76 -8.48 0.16 -10.36
C ALA A 76 -9.26 1.28 -11.08
N SER A 77 -9.53 2.41 -10.41
CA SER A 77 -10.21 3.54 -11.05
C SER A 77 -9.24 4.29 -11.98
N PRO A 78 -9.54 4.46 -13.28
CA PRO A 78 -8.85 5.44 -14.11
C PRO A 78 -9.23 6.84 -13.60
N GLY A 79 -8.23 7.63 -13.24
CA GLY A 79 -8.35 9.05 -12.93
C GLY A 79 -8.05 9.87 -14.16
#